data_AF-A0A7D5T4U4-F1
#
_entry.id   AF-A0A7D5T4U4-F1
#
_cell.length_a   1.000
_cell.length_b   1.000
_cell.length_c   1.000
_cell.angle_alpha   90.00
_cell.angle_beta   90.00
_cell.angle_gamma   90.00
#
_symmetry.space_group_name_H-M   'P 1'
#
loop_
_entity.id
_entity.type
_entity.pdbx_description
1 polymer ?
#
loop_
_entity_poly.entity_id
_entity_poly.type
_entity_poly.pdbx_seq_one_letter_code
_entity_poly.pdbx_strand_id
1 'polypeptide(L)'
;MNADAGAGATVNVREVAVSAVFAVVTGIVLWPPGAVYWTAVAAAVGEAATLALVVVAALALGAAFGALTGVRVREFAAGGAVAYAVGMAAVAVAVSPDSPAHLVLYGALAVCLVVGVAAARVRAVPARPSDH
;
A
#
# COMPACT_ATOMS: atom_id res chain seq x y z
N MET A 1 26.70 29.47 -15.07
CA MET A 1 26.18 29.50 -13.68
C MET A 1 24.76 28.97 -13.78
N ASN A 2 24.61 27.65 -13.61
CA ASN A 2 23.44 26.90 -14.06
C ASN A 2 22.31 27.03 -13.03
N ALA A 3 21.22 27.68 -13.43
CA ALA A 3 20.05 27.92 -12.60
C ALA A 3 18.96 26.84 -12.79
N ASP A 4 19.34 25.58 -13.03
CA ASP A 4 18.39 24.46 -13.20
C ASP A 4 18.29 23.54 -11.96
N ALA A 5 18.87 23.96 -10.84
CA ALA A 5 18.77 23.26 -9.56
C ALA A 5 17.61 23.82 -8.73
N GLY A 6 16.36 23.54 -9.12
CA GLY A 6 15.23 24.05 -8.33
C GLY A 6 13.80 23.80 -8.81
N ALA A 7 13.55 23.14 -9.94
CA ALA A 7 12.19 22.70 -10.27
C ALA A 7 11.85 21.46 -9.41
N GLY A 8 11.51 21.70 -8.14
CA GLY A 8 11.06 20.67 -7.22
C GLY A 8 9.99 19.82 -7.89
N ALA A 9 10.28 18.53 -8.07
CA ALA A 9 9.39 17.58 -8.75
C ALA A 9 7.98 17.68 -8.18
N THR A 10 7.10 18.37 -8.90
CA THR A 10 5.73 18.65 -8.48
C THR A 10 5.03 17.31 -8.30
N VAL A 11 4.51 17.09 -7.09
CA VAL A 11 3.78 15.87 -6.76
C VAL A 11 2.44 15.92 -7.48
N ASN A 12 2.10 14.87 -8.24
CA ASN A 12 0.82 14.83 -8.93
C ASN A 12 -0.31 14.54 -7.92
N VAL A 13 -1.06 15.58 -7.55
CA VAL A 13 -2.14 15.51 -6.56
C VAL A 13 -3.20 14.47 -6.93
N ARG A 14 -3.51 14.31 -8.22
CA ARG A 14 -4.49 13.32 -8.67
C ARG A 14 -4.01 11.89 -8.42
N GLU A 15 -2.74 11.60 -8.70
CA GLU A 15 -2.16 10.27 -8.44
C GLU A 15 -2.09 9.98 -6.95
N VAL A 16 -1.76 10.98 -6.13
CA VAL A 16 -1.79 10.87 -4.66
C VAL A 16 -3.20 10.55 -4.16
N ALA A 17 -4.21 11.28 -4.65
CA ALA A 17 -5.60 11.07 -4.24
C ALA A 17 -6.11 9.67 -4.62
N VAL A 18 -5.86 9.22 -5.86
CA VAL A 18 -6.25 7.87 -6.30
C VAL A 18 -5.52 6.79 -5.51
N SER A 19 -4.23 6.97 -5.22
CA SER A 19 -3.44 6.04 -4.41
C SER A 19 -3.95 5.97 -2.97
N ALA A 20 -4.33 7.12 -2.39
CA ALA A 20 -4.90 7.18 -1.05
C ALA A 20 -6.22 6.42 -0.97
N VAL A 21 -7.14 6.66 -1.92
CA VAL A 21 -8.43 5.94 -1.99
C VAL A 21 -8.20 4.45 -2.14
N PHE A 22 -7.30 4.04 -3.04
CA PHE A 22 -6.96 2.63 -3.22
C PHE A 22 -6.41 2.02 -1.93
N ALA A 23 -5.45 2.65 -1.27
CA ALA A 23 -4.87 2.17 -0.03
C ALA A 23 -5.91 2.02 1.09
N VAL A 24 -6.84 2.97 1.23
CA VAL A 24 -7.94 2.88 2.19
C VAL A 24 -8.84 1.68 1.88
N VAL A 25 -9.30 1.57 0.63
CA VAL A 25 -10.20 0.48 0.22
C VAL A 25 -9.54 -0.88 0.41
N THR A 26 -8.29 -1.03 -0.03
CA THR A 26 -7.54 -2.28 0.14
C THR A 26 -7.29 -2.59 1.62
N GLY A 27 -6.98 -1.60 2.45
CA GLY A 27 -6.82 -1.80 3.89
C GLY A 27 -8.11 -2.31 4.54
N ILE A 28 -9.26 -1.72 4.22
CA ILE A 28 -10.56 -2.15 4.75
C ILE A 28 -10.95 -3.55 4.25
N VAL A 29 -10.70 -3.86 2.98
CA VAL A 29 -11.03 -5.16 2.38
C VAL A 29 -10.10 -6.27 2.88
N LEU A 30 -8.81 -5.97 3.05
CA LEU A 30 -7.86 -6.96 3.56
C LEU A 30 -7.93 -7.13 5.07
N TRP A 31 -8.32 -6.10 5.81
CA TRP A 31 -8.36 -6.19 7.27
C TRP A 31 -9.43 -5.26 7.85
N PRO A 32 -10.72 -5.61 7.77
CA PRO A 32 -11.76 -4.73 8.26
C PRO A 32 -11.68 -4.59 9.78
N PRO A 33 -12.02 -3.40 10.32
CA PRO A 33 -12.12 -3.23 11.76
C PRO A 33 -13.19 -4.16 12.32
N GLY A 34 -12.81 -5.05 13.25
CA GLY A 34 -13.71 -6.03 13.88
C GLY A 34 -13.88 -7.36 13.13
N ALA A 35 -12.99 -7.70 12.19
CA ALA A 35 -13.22 -8.78 11.22
C ALA A 35 -13.23 -10.22 11.76
N VAL A 36 -14.34 -10.91 11.45
CA VAL A 36 -14.74 -12.27 11.85
C VAL A 36 -14.36 -13.35 10.82
N TYR A 37 -13.88 -12.98 9.63
CA TYR A 37 -13.56 -13.99 8.59
C TYR A 37 -12.11 -14.45 8.63
N TRP A 38 -11.15 -13.56 8.95
CA TRP A 38 -9.77 -13.99 9.17
C TRP A 38 -9.62 -14.87 10.40
N THR A 39 -10.53 -14.78 11.37
CA THR A 39 -10.54 -15.71 12.51
C THR A 39 -10.94 -17.12 12.07
N ALA A 40 -11.89 -17.27 11.13
CA ALA A 40 -12.24 -18.55 10.55
C ALA A 40 -11.09 -19.14 9.71
N VAL A 41 -10.40 -18.30 8.93
CA VAL A 41 -9.20 -18.73 8.17
C VAL A 41 -8.07 -19.10 9.12
N ALA A 42 -7.80 -18.29 10.14
CA ALA A 42 -6.78 -18.55 11.15
C ALA A 42 -7.08 -19.81 11.96
N ALA A 43 -8.35 -20.10 12.24
CA ALA A 43 -8.76 -21.36 12.87
C ALA A 43 -8.50 -22.58 11.97
N ALA A 44 -8.58 -22.42 10.64
CA ALA A 44 -8.39 -23.51 9.69
C ALA A 44 -6.93 -23.76 9.33
N VAL A 45 -6.13 -22.70 9.11
CA VAL A 45 -4.75 -22.81 8.59
C VAL A 45 -3.69 -22.24 9.53
N GLY A 46 -4.09 -21.71 10.68
CA GLY A 46 -3.21 -21.04 11.63
C GLY A 46 -3.04 -19.56 11.35
N GLU A 47 -2.69 -18.82 12.40
CA GLU A 47 -2.54 -17.37 12.36
C GLU A 47 -1.36 -16.93 11.49
N ALA A 48 -0.22 -17.62 11.59
CA ALA A 48 0.95 -17.31 10.77
C ALA A 48 0.69 -17.46 9.27
N ALA A 49 0.01 -18.53 8.85
CA ALA A 49 -0.35 -18.76 7.45
C ALA A 49 -1.36 -17.72 6.95
N THR A 50 -2.30 -17.32 7.81
CA THR A 50 -3.27 -16.27 7.53
C THR A 50 -2.59 -14.93 7.28
N LEU A 51 -1.66 -14.53 8.15
CA LEU A 51 -0.88 -13.31 7.97
C LEU A 51 -0.03 -13.35 6.69
N ALA A 52 0.59 -14.50 6.39
CA ALA A 52 1.32 -14.67 5.14
C ALA A 52 0.42 -14.48 3.91
N LEU A 53 -0.81 -15.02 3.94
CA LEU A 53 -1.77 -14.85 2.85
C LEU A 53 -2.16 -13.38 2.65
N VAL A 54 -2.41 -12.66 3.75
CA VAL A 54 -2.70 -11.21 3.73
C VAL A 54 -1.55 -10.42 3.13
N VAL A 55 -0.31 -10.72 3.54
CA VAL A 55 0.90 -10.07 3.00
C VAL A 55 1.04 -10.32 1.50
N VAL A 56 0.87 -11.56 1.06
CA VAL A 56 0.93 -11.91 -0.37
C VAL A 56 -0.18 -11.20 -1.16
N ALA A 57 -1.40 -11.15 -0.63
CA ALA A 57 -2.50 -10.44 -1.26
C ALA A 57 -2.22 -8.92 -1.37
N ALA A 58 -1.70 -8.31 -0.32
CA ALA A 58 -1.31 -6.89 -0.33
C ALA A 58 -0.22 -6.61 -1.38
N LEU A 59 0.83 -7.43 -1.44
CA LEU A 59 1.89 -7.31 -2.46
C LEU A 59 1.32 -7.45 -3.88
N ALA A 60 0.46 -8.44 -4.11
CA ALA A 60 -0.16 -8.69 -5.41
C ALA A 60 -1.07 -7.52 -5.84
N LEU A 61 -1.88 -6.98 -4.92
CA LEU A 61 -2.75 -5.83 -5.18
C LEU A 61 -1.92 -4.57 -5.48
N GLY A 62 -0.86 -4.31 -4.73
CA GLY A 62 0.06 -3.21 -5.01
C GLY A 62 0.71 -3.35 -6.39
N ALA A 63 1.20 -4.53 -6.72
CA ALA A 63 1.80 -4.80 -8.03
C ALA A 63 0.80 -4.64 -9.18
N ALA A 64 -0.42 -5.17 -9.03
CA ALA A 64 -1.48 -5.03 -10.02
C ALA A 64 -1.86 -3.55 -10.22
N PHE A 65 -2.04 -2.79 -9.14
CA PHE A 65 -2.34 -1.37 -9.21
C PHE A 65 -1.22 -0.59 -9.92
N GLY A 66 0.04 -0.83 -9.54
CA GLY A 66 1.20 -0.18 -10.16
C GLY A 66 1.32 -0.49 -11.66
N ALA A 67 1.06 -1.73 -12.06
CA ALA A 67 1.08 -2.16 -13.44
C ALA A 67 -0.06 -1.54 -14.27
N LEU A 68 -1.28 -1.47 -13.72
CA LEU A 68 -2.47 -0.99 -14.43
C LEU A 68 -2.53 0.54 -14.54
N THR A 69 -2.01 1.26 -13.56
CA THR A 69 -2.18 2.72 -13.48
C THR A 69 -0.95 3.50 -13.94
N GLY A 70 0.24 2.89 -13.91
CA GLY A 70 1.49 3.61 -14.18
C GLY A 70 1.79 4.70 -13.15
N VAL A 71 1.15 4.71 -11.98
CA VAL A 71 1.39 5.66 -10.89
C VAL A 71 2.79 5.47 -10.33
N ARG A 72 3.53 6.57 -10.18
CA ARG A 72 4.89 6.56 -9.66
C ARG A 72 4.91 6.07 -8.19
N VAL A 73 5.96 5.35 -7.81
CA VAL A 73 6.13 4.80 -6.45
C VAL A 73 6.06 5.91 -5.39
N ARG A 74 6.65 7.08 -5.67
CA ARG A 74 6.65 8.24 -4.76
C ARG A 74 5.24 8.79 -4.51
N GLU A 75 4.44 8.94 -5.55
CA GLU A 75 3.04 9.38 -5.48
C GLU A 75 2.17 8.37 -4.74
N PHE A 76 2.38 7.08 -4.99
CA PHE A 76 1.70 6.02 -4.25
C PHE A 76 2.06 6.02 -2.77
N ALA A 77 3.34 6.15 -2.43
CA ALA A 77 3.81 6.23 -1.05
C ALA A 77 3.24 7.47 -0.33
N ALA A 78 3.18 8.62 -1.01
CA ALA A 78 2.56 9.82 -0.46
C ALA A 78 1.05 9.63 -0.21
N GLY A 79 0.32 9.05 -1.16
CA GLY A 79 -1.10 8.73 -1.00
C GLY A 79 -1.35 7.71 0.11
N GLY A 80 -0.52 6.67 0.19
CA GLY A 80 -0.55 5.67 1.26
C GLY A 80 -0.28 6.29 2.65
N ALA A 81 0.65 7.24 2.74
CA ALA A 81 0.92 7.97 3.98
C ALA A 81 -0.28 8.83 4.42
N VAL A 82 -0.93 9.52 3.47
CA VAL A 82 -2.16 10.28 3.73
C VAL A 82 -3.29 9.35 4.18
N ALA A 83 -3.50 8.24 3.46
CA ALA A 83 -4.49 7.22 3.82
C ALA A 83 -4.26 6.65 5.22
N TYR A 84 -3.00 6.34 5.56
CA TYR A 84 -2.63 5.87 6.88
C TYR A 84 -2.95 6.92 7.95
N ALA A 85 -2.51 8.18 7.79
CA ALA A 85 -2.77 9.24 8.76
C ALA A 85 -4.27 9.48 8.97
N VAL A 86 -5.05 9.58 7.89
CA VAL A 86 -6.50 9.79 7.96
C VAL A 86 -7.22 8.58 8.56
N GLY A 87 -6.85 7.37 8.12
CA GLY A 87 -7.42 6.13 8.65
C GLY A 87 -7.15 5.98 10.15
N MET A 88 -5.93 6.29 10.60
CA MET A 88 -5.57 6.20 12.02
C MET A 88 -6.30 7.26 12.85
N ALA A 89 -6.44 8.48 12.33
CA ALA A 89 -7.26 9.51 12.98
C ALA A 89 -8.72 9.08 13.10
N ALA A 90 -9.30 8.49 12.04
CA ALA A 90 -10.66 7.99 12.06
C ALA A 90 -10.85 6.83 13.06
N VAL A 91 -9.93 5.87 13.11
CA VAL A 91 -9.96 4.76 14.08
C VAL A 91 -9.84 5.27 15.52
N ALA A 92 -8.95 6.24 15.77
CA ALA A 92 -8.77 6.83 17.09
C ALA A 92 -10.06 7.51 17.60
N VAL A 93 -10.78 8.21 16.71
CA VAL A 93 -12.04 8.89 17.05
C VAL A 93 -13.21 7.91 17.18
N ALA A 94 -13.31 6.93 16.28
CA ALA A 94 -14.49 6.08 16.17
C ALA A 94 -14.49 4.85 17.08
N VAL A 95 -13.31 4.27 17.34
CA VAL A 95 -13.20 2.93 17.95
C VAL A 95 -12.53 2.96 19.33
N SER A 96 -11.80 4.02 19.69
CA SER A 96 -10.99 4.06 20.92
C SER A 96 -10.23 2.75 21.15
N PRO A 97 -9.32 2.37 20.22
CA PRO A 97 -8.76 1.03 20.21
C PRO A 97 -7.97 0.73 21.50
N ASP A 98 -8.24 -0.42 22.11
CA ASP A 98 -7.57 -0.87 23.35
C ASP A 98 -6.08 -1.21 23.14
N SER A 99 -5.60 -1.33 21.90
CA SER A 99 -4.24 -1.78 21.57
C SER A 99 -3.66 -1.13 20.30
N PRO A 100 -2.36 -0.77 20.30
CA PRO A 100 -1.67 -0.18 19.15
C PRO A 100 -1.44 -1.18 18.00
N ALA A 101 -1.83 -2.45 18.15
CA ALA A 101 -1.65 -3.48 17.12
C ALA A 101 -2.25 -3.10 15.77
N HIS A 102 -3.38 -2.37 15.76
CA HIS A 102 -4.01 -1.87 14.54
C HIS A 102 -3.09 -0.92 13.75
N LEU A 103 -2.34 -0.05 14.44
CA LEU A 103 -1.39 0.87 13.81
C LEU A 103 -0.31 0.08 13.04
N VAL A 104 0.26 -0.93 13.70
CA VAL A 104 1.34 -1.75 13.13
C VAL A 104 0.83 -2.56 11.94
N LEU A 105 -0.36 -3.15 12.03
CA LEU A 105 -0.97 -3.95 10.97
C LEU A 105 -1.28 -3.11 9.73
N TYR A 106 -1.97 -1.97 9.88
CA TYR A 106 -2.27 -1.10 8.74
C TYR A 106 -1.00 -0.46 8.16
N GLY A 107 0.02 -0.18 8.99
CA GLY A 107 1.33 0.28 8.53
C GLY A 107 2.05 -0.79 7.70
N ALA A 108 2.06 -2.04 8.17
CA ALA A 108 2.66 -3.16 7.45
C ALA A 108 1.96 -3.41 6.10
N LEU A 109 0.62 -3.33 6.06
CA LEU A 109 -0.16 -3.42 4.82
C LEU A 109 0.22 -2.30 3.84
N ALA A 110 0.32 -1.06 4.30
CA ALA A 110 0.74 0.06 3.46
C ALA A 110 2.14 -0.15 2.86
N VAL A 111 3.09 -0.64 3.67
CA VAL A 111 4.43 -1.00 3.19
C VAL A 111 4.37 -2.10 2.13
N CYS A 112 3.58 -3.16 2.35
CA CYS A 112 3.43 -4.24 1.38
C CYS A 112 2.86 -3.73 0.04
N LEU A 113 1.87 -2.84 0.08
CA LEU A 113 1.32 -2.24 -1.14
C LEU A 113 2.38 -1.43 -1.91
N VAL A 114 3.18 -0.61 -1.20
CA VAL A 114 4.28 0.16 -1.80
C VAL A 114 5.32 -0.76 -2.43
N VAL A 115 5.71 -1.84 -1.74
CA VAL A 115 6.65 -2.84 -2.25
C VAL A 115 6.09 -3.52 -3.51
N GLY A 116 4.79 -3.86 -3.51
CA GLY A 116 4.12 -4.40 -4.70
C GLY A 116 4.21 -3.46 -5.89
N VAL A 117 3.86 -2.18 -5.70
CA VAL A 117 3.94 -1.15 -6.75
C VAL A 117 5.38 -1.02 -7.27
N ALA A 118 6.37 -1.03 -6.39
CA ALA A 118 7.79 -0.96 -6.77
C ALA A 118 8.23 -2.21 -7.57
N ALA A 119 7.82 -3.41 -7.16
CA ALA A 119 8.16 -4.66 -7.84
C ALA A 119 7.62 -4.71 -9.28
N ALA A 120 6.43 -4.16 -9.53
CA ALA A 120 5.87 -4.04 -10.87
C ALA A 120 6.75 -3.18 -11.80
N ARG A 121 7.45 -2.18 -11.26
CA ARG A 121 8.35 -1.32 -12.04
C ARG A 121 9.65 -2.02 -12.43
N VAL A 122 10.21 -2.83 -11.53
CA VAL A 122 11.43 -3.60 -11.82
C VAL A 122 11.18 -4.60 -12.95
N ARG A 123 10.00 -5.25 -12.97
CA ARG A 123 9.63 -6.19 -14.03
C ARG A 123 9.37 -5.53 -15.39
N ALA A 124 9.02 -4.24 -15.39
CA ALA A 124 8.71 -3.50 -16.61
C ALA A 124 9.95 -2.96 -17.35
N VAL A 125 11.14 -2.99 -16.74
CA VAL A 125 12.41 -2.65 -17.42
C VAL A 125 12.87 -3.86 -18.23
N PRO A 126 12.79 -3.86 -19.57
CA PRO A 126 13.28 -4.97 -20.37
C PRO A 126 14.82 -4.99 -20.33
N ALA A 127 15.41 -6.19 -20.33
CA ALA A 127 16.84 -6.33 -20.63
C ALA A 127 17.09 -5.72 -22.01
N ARG A 128 17.92 -4.68 -22.06
CA ARG A 128 18.34 -4.05 -23.32
C ARG A 128 18.98 -5.15 -24.19
N PRO A 129 18.53 -5.39 -25.44
CA PRO A 129 19.23 -6.30 -26.33
C PRO A 129 20.66 -5.78 -26.49
N SER A 130 21.65 -6.62 -26.19
CA SER A 130 23.02 -6.36 -26.59
C SER A 130 23.09 -6.59 -28.10
N ASP A 131 23.04 -5.50 -28.86
CA ASP A 131 23.24 -5.51 -30.31
C ASP A 131 24.62 -6.13 -30.61
N HIS A 132 24.61 -7.28 -31.29
CA HIS A 132 25.78 -7.93 -31.89
C HIS A 132 25.64 -7.89 -33.41
#